data_AF-M0P5N5-F1
#
_entry.id   AF-M0P5N5-F1
#
_cell.length_a   1.000
_cell.length_b   1.000
_cell.length_c   1.000
_cell.angle_alpha   90.00
_cell.angle_beta   90.00
_cell.angle_gamma   90.00
#
_symmetry.space_group_name_H-M   'P 1'
#
loop_
_entity.id
_entity.type
_entity.pdbx_description
1 polymer ?
#
loop_
_entity_poly.entity_id
_entity_poly.type
_entity_poly.pdbx_seq_one_letter_code
_entity_poly.pdbx_strand_id
1 'polypeptide(L)'
;MADTKSGRDEQARDEARRRIERDISEARERGDEPEPVADPPTECHRRGCSEPAAFSVTERYQEETGAGAVEATAFLCADHAADESPANLEDAYEGYVFHVEPVADDADD
;
A
#
# COMPACT_ATOMS: atom_id res chain seq x y z
N MET A 1 -49.57 -21.53 22.65
CA MET A 1 -48.25 -21.00 22.25
C MET A 1 -47.51 -22.12 21.57
N ALA A 2 -47.38 -22.07 20.24
CA ALA A 2 -46.70 -23.10 19.47
C ALA A 2 -45.56 -22.42 18.72
N ASP A 3 -44.34 -22.88 18.99
CA ASP A 3 -43.15 -22.53 18.23
C ASP A 3 -43.38 -22.98 16.79
N THR A 4 -43.81 -22.05 15.93
CA THR A 4 -44.02 -22.35 14.52
C THR A 4 -42.66 -22.54 13.88
N LYS A 5 -42.53 -23.49 12.94
CA LYS A 5 -41.26 -23.70 12.22
C LYS A 5 -40.71 -22.40 11.62
N SER A 6 -41.60 -21.47 11.26
CA SER A 6 -41.26 -20.15 10.74
C SER A 6 -40.49 -19.28 11.75
N GLY A 7 -40.85 -19.32 13.04
CA GLY A 7 -40.16 -18.55 14.08
C GLY A 7 -38.75 -19.06 14.39
N ARG A 8 -38.50 -20.37 14.23
CA ARG A 8 -37.17 -20.96 14.38
C ARG A 8 -36.24 -20.58 13.21
N ASP A 9 -36.76 -20.56 11.99
CA ASP A 9 -36.00 -20.18 10.79
C ASP A 9 -35.61 -18.69 10.84
N GLU A 10 -36.51 -17.83 11.33
CA GLU A 10 -36.25 -16.40 11.49
C GLU A 10 -35.19 -16.12 12.57
N GLN A 11 -35.25 -16.81 13.71
CA GLN A 11 -34.22 -16.74 14.74
C GLN A 11 -32.84 -17.17 14.22
N ALA A 12 -32.77 -18.26 13.44
CA ALA A 12 -31.52 -18.71 12.85
C ALA A 12 -30.93 -17.69 11.85
N ARG A 13 -31.78 -17.03 11.06
CA ARG A 13 -31.34 -15.98 10.12
C ARG A 13 -30.85 -14.73 10.87
N ASP A 14 -31.52 -14.36 11.96
CA ASP A 14 -31.13 -13.21 12.77
C ASP A 14 -29.77 -13.46 13.46
N GLU A 15 -29.56 -14.65 14.02
CA GLU A 15 -28.27 -15.05 14.60
C GLU A 15 -27.15 -15.09 13.54
N ALA A 16 -27.43 -15.62 12.35
CA ALA A 16 -26.48 -15.63 11.25
C ALA A 16 -26.09 -14.21 10.81
N ARG A 17 -27.07 -13.31 10.71
CA ARG A 17 -26.84 -11.90 10.35
C ARG A 17 -25.94 -11.20 11.38
N ARG A 18 -26.26 -11.32 12.68
CA ARG A 18 -25.43 -10.73 13.75
C ARG A 18 -24.00 -11.25 13.75
N ARG A 19 -23.82 -12.53 13.40
CA ARG A 19 -22.48 -13.14 13.30
C ARG A 19 -21.68 -12.54 12.15
N ILE A 20 -22.30 -12.34 10.99
CA ILE A 20 -21.66 -11.73 9.81
C ILE A 20 -21.30 -10.27 10.09
N GLU A 21 -22.20 -9.50 10.71
CA GLU A 21 -21.95 -8.09 11.03
C GLU A 21 -20.74 -7.93 11.96
N ARG A 22 -20.65 -8.80 12.98
CA ARG A 22 -19.51 -8.81 13.90
C ARG A 22 -18.20 -9.19 13.18
N ASP A 23 -18.23 -10.20 12.33
CA ASP A 23 -17.05 -10.62 11.55
C ASP A 23 -16.52 -9.48 10.67
N ILE A 24 -17.43 -8.76 10.00
CA ILE A 24 -17.09 -7.59 9.18
C ILE A 24 -16.55 -6.43 10.04
N SER A 25 -17.15 -6.16 11.21
CA SER A 25 -16.65 -5.10 12.09
C SER A 25 -15.27 -5.42 12.66
N GLU A 26 -15.03 -6.65 13.10
CA GLU A 26 -13.73 -7.11 13.60
C GLU A 26 -12.67 -7.14 12.49
N ALA A 27 -13.07 -7.47 11.24
CA ALA A 27 -12.18 -7.39 10.10
C ALA A 27 -11.76 -5.94 9.79
N ARG A 28 -12.70 -4.99 9.87
CA ARG A 28 -12.42 -3.56 9.69
C ARG A 28 -11.56 -2.98 10.80
N GLU A 29 -11.85 -3.32 12.06
CA GLU A 29 -11.09 -2.80 13.22
C GLU A 29 -9.62 -3.21 13.17
N ARG A 30 -9.34 -4.46 12.76
CA ARG A 30 -7.96 -4.95 12.53
C ARG A 30 -7.28 -4.29 11.33
N GLY A 31 -8.04 -3.99 10.28
CA GLY A 31 -7.51 -3.35 9.07
C GLY A 31 -7.20 -1.86 9.23
N ASP A 32 -7.71 -1.23 10.30
CA ASP A 32 -7.50 0.19 10.62
C ASP A 32 -6.33 0.41 11.60
N GLU A 33 -5.72 -0.68 12.11
CA GLU A 33 -4.46 -0.57 12.84
C GLU A 33 -3.39 -0.01 11.88
N PRO A 34 -2.76 1.14 12.21
CA PRO A 34 -1.73 1.70 11.35
C PRO A 34 -0.60 0.68 11.23
N GLU A 35 -0.31 0.25 10.01
CA GLU A 35 0.86 -0.60 9.77
C GLU A 35 2.10 0.15 10.28
N PRO A 36 3.01 -0.53 11.01
CA PRO A 36 4.24 0.09 11.43
C PRO A 36 4.98 0.60 10.19
N VAL A 37 5.25 1.89 10.16
CA VAL A 37 6.03 2.52 9.09
C VAL A 37 7.41 1.89 9.15
N ALA A 38 7.73 1.02 8.19
CA ALA A 38 9.04 0.40 8.13
C ALA A 38 10.09 1.50 7.88
N ASP A 39 11.20 1.42 8.60
CA ASP A 39 12.34 2.29 8.35
C ASP A 39 12.77 2.19 6.87
N PRO A 40 13.16 3.32 6.25
CA PRO A 40 13.66 3.28 4.89
C PRO A 40 14.88 2.35 4.79
N PRO A 41 15.01 1.59 3.70
CA PRO A 41 16.16 0.73 3.51
C PRO A 41 17.43 1.57 3.48
N THR A 42 18.47 1.09 4.17
CA THR A 42 19.77 1.75 4.25
C THR A 42 20.60 1.58 2.98
N GLU A 43 20.31 0.56 2.17
CA GLU A 43 21.04 0.19 0.96
C GLU A 43 20.23 0.50 -0.32
N CYS A 44 20.96 0.77 -1.40
CA CYS A 44 20.38 0.98 -2.71
C CYS A 44 19.56 -0.23 -3.18
N HIS A 45 18.37 0.03 -3.72
CA HIS A 45 17.47 -1.00 -4.23
C HIS A 45 18.01 -1.73 -5.48
N ARG A 46 18.97 -1.13 -6.22
CA ARG A 46 19.52 -1.75 -7.43
C ARG A 46 20.26 -3.04 -7.08
N ARG A 47 19.98 -4.10 -7.85
CA ARG A 47 20.57 -5.43 -7.64
C ARG A 47 22.09 -5.38 -7.71
N GLY A 48 22.75 -5.83 -6.64
CA GLY A 48 24.21 -5.88 -6.55
C GLY A 48 24.87 -4.55 -6.21
N CYS A 49 24.09 -3.51 -5.86
CA CYS A 49 24.60 -2.28 -5.28
C CYS A 49 24.41 -2.35 -3.75
N SER A 50 25.49 -2.16 -3.00
CA SER A 50 25.50 -2.08 -1.53
C SER A 50 25.86 -0.66 -1.06
N GLU A 51 25.75 0.33 -1.94
CA GLU A 51 25.94 1.73 -1.58
C GLU A 51 24.75 2.22 -0.75
N PRO A 52 24.97 3.18 0.16
CA PRO A 52 23.90 3.72 0.96
C PRO A 52 22.84 4.40 0.09
N ALA A 53 21.57 4.18 0.42
CA ALA A 53 20.48 4.93 -0.17
C ALA A 53 20.60 6.40 0.25
N ALA A 54 20.66 7.30 -0.73
CA ALA A 54 20.77 8.74 -0.54
C ALA A 54 19.53 9.49 -1.02
N PHE A 55 18.71 8.85 -1.86
CA PHE A 55 17.50 9.43 -2.42
C PHE A 55 16.33 8.43 -2.40
N SER A 56 15.12 8.94 -2.22
CA SER A 56 13.87 8.24 -2.51
C SER A 56 13.29 8.74 -3.82
N VAL A 57 13.07 7.82 -4.75
CA VAL A 57 12.43 8.05 -6.05
C VAL A 57 11.02 7.50 -5.98
N THR A 58 10.03 8.37 -6.14
CA THR A 58 8.62 8.03 -6.10
C THR A 58 7.99 8.27 -7.47
N GLU A 59 7.38 7.23 -8.04
CA GLU A 59 6.67 7.31 -9.31
C GLU A 59 5.22 6.88 -9.15
N ARG A 60 4.30 7.72 -9.62
CA ARG A 60 2.87 7.46 -9.63
C ARG A 60 2.40 7.21 -11.05
N TYR A 61 2.09 5.95 -11.39
CA TYR A 61 1.71 5.51 -12.74
C TYR A 61 0.34 4.81 -12.76
N GLN A 62 -0.26 4.71 -13.93
CA GLN A 62 -1.51 3.96 -14.14
C GLN A 62 -1.17 2.48 -14.35
N GLU A 63 -1.67 1.57 -13.51
CA GLU A 63 -1.45 0.13 -13.72
C GLU A 63 -2.25 -0.41 -14.91
N GLU A 64 -1.60 -1.27 -15.69
CA GLU A 64 -2.20 -1.96 -16.84
C GLU A 64 -3.26 -3.00 -16.44
N THR A 65 -3.26 -3.43 -15.18
CA THR A 65 -4.23 -4.38 -14.63
C THR A 65 -5.62 -3.77 -14.40
N GLY A 66 -5.75 -2.45 -14.56
CA GLY A 66 -6.98 -1.71 -14.29
C GLY A 66 -7.24 -1.47 -12.80
N ALA A 67 -6.25 -1.71 -11.93
CA ALA A 67 -6.35 -1.45 -10.49
C ALA A 67 -6.40 0.06 -10.13
N GLY A 68 -6.00 0.93 -11.07
CA GLY A 68 -5.99 2.38 -10.88
C GLY A 68 -4.58 2.96 -10.93
N ALA A 69 -4.44 4.19 -10.44
CA ALA A 69 -3.14 4.80 -10.27
C ALA A 69 -2.47 4.23 -9.02
N VAL A 70 -1.25 3.74 -9.16
CA VAL A 70 -0.41 3.28 -8.04
C VAL A 70 0.81 4.16 -7.90
N GLU A 71 1.35 4.13 -6.70
CA GLU A 71 2.60 4.79 -6.34
C GLU A 71 3.63 3.73 -5.98
N ALA A 72 4.81 3.84 -6.57
CA ALA A 72 5.96 2.99 -6.29
C ALA A 72 7.11 3.86 -5.83
N THR A 73 7.71 3.49 -4.69
CA THR A 73 8.85 4.20 -4.10
C THR A 73 10.07 3.29 -4.07
N ALA A 74 11.19 3.79 -4.59
CA ALA A 74 12.48 3.11 -4.61
C ALA A 74 13.57 3.98 -3.96
N PHE A 75 14.40 3.36 -3.14
CA PHE A 75 15.52 4.04 -2.47
C PHE A 75 16.83 3.74 -3.19
N LEU A 76 17.56 4.78 -3.59
CA LEU A 76 18.71 4.67 -4.48
C LEU A 76 19.91 5.47 -3.97
N CYS A 77 21.11 5.01 -4.31
CA CYS A 77 22.32 5.81 -4.14
C CYS A 77 22.33 6.99 -5.13
N ALA A 78 23.22 7.96 -4.91
CA ALA A 78 23.29 9.17 -5.74
C ALA A 78 23.52 8.87 -7.24
N ASP A 79 24.34 7.87 -7.55
CA ASP A 79 24.67 7.50 -8.93
C ASP A 79 23.44 6.91 -9.65
N HIS A 80 22.79 5.92 -9.02
CA HIS A 80 21.60 5.30 -9.58
C HIS A 80 20.40 6.25 -9.62
N ALA A 81 20.22 7.13 -8.63
CA ALA A 81 19.16 8.14 -8.66
C ALA A 81 19.34 9.15 -9.80
N ALA A 82 20.59 9.42 -10.20
CA ALA A 82 20.89 10.28 -11.35
C ALA A 82 20.67 9.58 -12.71
N ASP A 83 20.77 8.25 -12.74
CA ASP A 83 20.48 7.43 -13.93
C ASP A 83 18.97 7.15 -14.10
N GLU A 84 18.19 7.19 -13.01
CA GLU A 84 16.73 7.08 -13.09
C GLU A 84 16.13 8.24 -13.89
N SER A 85 15.18 7.90 -14.75
CA SER A 85 14.46 8.88 -15.57
C SER A 85 13.01 8.42 -15.75
N PRO A 86 12.04 9.35 -15.73
CA PRO A 86 10.65 9.02 -15.98
C PRO A 86 10.50 8.39 -17.38
N ALA A 87 9.78 7.28 -17.46
CA ALA A 87 9.59 6.52 -18.69
C ALA A 87 8.18 6.73 -19.26
N ASN A 88 8.02 6.49 -20.57
CA ASN A 88 6.72 6.47 -21.26
C ASN A 88 5.88 7.76 -21.11
N LEU A 89 6.53 8.92 -21.02
CA LEU A 89 5.85 10.22 -20.87
C LEU A 89 4.86 10.56 -21.99
N GLU A 90 4.98 9.93 -23.15
CA GLU A 90 4.07 10.11 -24.29
C GLU A 90 2.66 9.56 -24.05
N ASP A 91 2.53 8.57 -23.17
CA ASP A 91 1.26 7.93 -22.78
C ASP A 91 0.93 8.18 -21.29
N ALA A 92 1.63 9.13 -20.66
CA ALA A 92 1.40 9.46 -19.27
C ALA A 92 -0.03 9.99 -19.05
N TYR A 93 -0.75 9.34 -18.16
CA TYR A 93 -2.07 9.80 -17.70
C TYR A 93 -1.97 11.13 -16.95
N GLU A 94 -3.09 11.86 -16.85
CA GLU A 94 -3.14 13.23 -16.30
C GLU A 94 -2.59 13.35 -14.86
N GLY A 95 -2.63 12.26 -14.08
CA GLY A 95 -2.14 12.23 -12.71
C GLY A 95 -0.72 11.70 -12.55
N TYR A 96 0.05 11.54 -13.63
CA TYR A 96 1.42 11.04 -13.57
C TYR A 96 2.33 11.98 -12.78
N VAL A 97 3.10 11.42 -11.85
CA VAL A 97 4.07 12.15 -11.02
C VAL A 97 5.34 11.34 -10.90
N PHE A 98 6.48 12.01 -11.07
CA PHE A 98 7.79 11.47 -10.79
C PHE A 98 8.53 12.45 -9.88
N HIS A 99 8.98 11.98 -8.71
CA HIS A 99 9.60 12.80 -7.69
C HIS A 99 10.87 12.15 -7.16
N VAL A 100 11.90 12.96 -6.90
CA VAL A 100 13.17 12.52 -6.31
C VAL A 100 13.47 13.42 -5.13
N GLU A 101 13.58 12.82 -3.94
CA GLU A 101 13.88 13.53 -2.70
C GLU A 101 15.15 12.96 -2.08
N PRO A 102 16.01 13.79 -1.47
CA PRO A 102 17.06 13.27 -0.61
C PRO A 102 16.43 12.58 0.59
N VAL A 103 16.87 11.37 0.93
CA VAL A 103 16.58 10.84 2.26
C VAL A 103 17.48 11.56 3.23
N ALA A 104 16.89 12.17 4.27
CA ALA A 104 17.71 12.68 5.36
C ALA A 104 18.52 11.49 5.89
N ASP A 105 19.82 11.70 6.09
CA ASP A 105 20.67 10.76 6.81
C ASP A 105 20.13 10.77 8.25
N ASP A 106 19.11 9.96 8.54
CA ASP A 106 18.61 9.70 9.89
C ASP A 106 19.63 8.76 10.57
N ALA A 107 20.87 9.25 10.63
CA ALA A 107 21.88 8.86 11.59
C ALA A 107 21.95 9.98 12.63
N ASP A 108 20.83 10.25 13.31
CA ASP A 108 20.88 10.95 14.59
C ASP A 108 21.37 9.93 15.64
N ASP A 109 22.55 10.20 16.17
CA ASP A 109 23.36 9.43 17.16
C ASP A 109 22.67 9.23 18.52
#